data_AF-A0A7W3P9D8-F1
#
_entry.id   AF-A0A7W3P9D8-F1
#
_cell.length_a   1.000
_cell.length_b   1.000
_cell.length_c   1.000
_cell.angle_alpha   90.00
_cell.angle_beta   90.00
_cell.angle_gamma   90.00
#
_symmetry.space_group_name_H-M   'P 1'
#
loop_
_entity.id
_entity.type
_entity.pdbx_description
1 polymer ?
#
loop_
_entity_poly.entity_id
_entity_poly.type
_entity_poly.pdbx_seq_one_letter_code
_entity_poly.pdbx_strand_id
1 'polypeptide(L)'
;MTDRSPHPVRRRAPTAHVRYAQAVAASTLSPWARLVALVIADLAQAADPVDGALVVEVSADELARQTGMARSTALKARNELRDAGYLRWQAPAAERWQGRSCIYLCTMPTAVDGETSS
;
A
#
# COMPACT_ATOMS: atom_id res chain seq x y z
N MET A 1 20.52 -46.29 12.55
CA MET A 1 20.87 -44.86 12.60
C MET A 1 20.32 -44.21 11.34
N THR A 2 19.14 -43.62 11.39
CA THR A 2 18.50 -42.96 10.24
C THR A 2 18.85 -41.47 10.26
N ASP A 3 19.62 -41.09 9.25
CA ASP A 3 20.01 -39.72 8.91
C ASP A 3 18.78 -38.81 8.80
N ARG A 4 18.64 -37.85 9.72
CA ARG A 4 17.66 -36.76 9.63
C ARG A 4 18.33 -35.58 8.94
N SER A 5 18.50 -35.67 7.62
CA SER A 5 18.83 -34.52 6.80
C SER A 5 17.75 -33.43 7.00
N PRO A 6 18.10 -32.20 7.41
CA PRO A 6 17.13 -31.13 7.58
C PRO A 6 16.64 -30.68 6.20
N HIS A 7 15.37 -30.95 5.90
CA HIS A 7 14.74 -30.38 4.71
C HIS A 7 14.83 -28.85 4.75
N PRO A 8 15.31 -28.20 3.68
CA PRO A 8 15.30 -26.75 3.61
C PRO A 8 13.84 -26.31 3.60
N VAL A 9 13.43 -25.66 4.70
CA VAL A 9 12.14 -24.96 4.77
C VAL A 9 12.18 -23.90 3.69
N ARG A 10 11.56 -24.18 2.53
CA ARG A 10 11.32 -23.18 1.49
C ARG A 10 10.53 -22.06 2.15
N ARG A 11 11.22 -20.98 2.57
CA ARG A 11 10.57 -19.77 3.05
C ARG A 11 9.69 -19.28 1.91
N ARG A 12 8.36 -19.41 2.06
CA ARG A 12 7.42 -18.80 1.11
C ARG A 12 7.80 -17.33 1.02
N ALA A 13 7.98 -16.86 -0.21
CA ALA A 13 8.25 -15.45 -0.44
C ALA A 13 7.12 -14.63 0.24
N PRO A 14 7.45 -13.54 0.95
CA PRO A 14 6.45 -12.74 1.64
C PRO A 14 5.38 -12.27 0.63
N THR A 15 4.11 -12.26 1.04
CA THR A 15 3.00 -11.77 0.22
C THR A 15 3.19 -10.29 -0.12
N ALA A 16 2.52 -9.79 -1.17
CA ALA A 16 2.59 -8.38 -1.55
C ALA A 16 2.23 -7.45 -0.38
N HIS A 17 1.23 -7.83 0.42
CA HIS A 17 0.84 -7.17 1.67
C HIS A 17 1.98 -7.07 2.68
N VAL A 18 2.65 -8.19 2.99
CA VAL A 18 3.76 -8.21 3.96
C VAL A 18 4.93 -7.34 3.49
N ARG A 19 5.26 -7.38 2.19
CA ARG A 19 6.33 -6.52 1.62
C ARG A 19 5.96 -5.05 1.71
N TYR A 20 4.71 -4.70 1.38
CA TYR A 20 4.22 -3.33 1.45
C TYR A 20 4.25 -2.81 2.90
N ALA A 21 3.75 -3.58 3.86
CA ALA A 21 3.79 -3.23 5.28
C ALA A 21 5.23 -3.01 5.80
N GLN A 22 6.17 -3.87 5.40
CA GLN A 22 7.59 -3.71 5.73
C GLN A 22 8.19 -2.43 5.12
N ALA A 23 7.89 -2.14 3.86
CA ALA A 23 8.36 -0.93 3.17
C ALA A 23 7.80 0.35 3.80
N VAL A 24 6.53 0.33 4.23
CA VAL A 24 5.89 1.44 4.95
C VAL A 24 6.53 1.62 6.33
N ALA A 25 6.79 0.54 7.05
CA ALA A 25 7.42 0.59 8.37
C ALA A 25 8.84 1.18 8.33
N ALA A 26 9.60 0.90 7.27
CA ALA A 26 10.95 1.43 7.04
C ALA A 26 10.98 2.86 6.45
N SER A 27 9.82 3.42 6.09
CA SER A 27 9.73 4.74 5.46
C SER A 27 9.92 5.90 6.44
N THR A 28 10.23 7.08 5.91
CA THR A 28 10.28 8.34 6.66
C THR A 28 8.92 9.03 6.76
N LEU A 29 7.84 8.32 6.41
CA LEU A 29 6.48 8.86 6.42
C LEU A 29 6.01 9.19 7.84
N SER A 30 5.09 10.15 7.92
CA SER A 30 4.42 10.49 9.16
C SER A 30 3.73 9.26 9.77
N PRO A 31 3.60 9.18 11.11
CA PRO A 31 2.89 8.08 11.76
C PRO A 31 1.47 7.87 11.20
N TRP A 32 0.81 8.96 10.83
CA TRP A 32 -0.54 8.94 10.24
C TRP A 32 -0.54 8.37 8.82
N ALA A 33 0.43 8.76 7.98
CA ALA A 33 0.60 8.17 6.64
C ALA A 33 0.90 6.68 6.72
N ARG A 34 1.75 6.25 7.66
CA ARG A 34 2.04 4.82 7.87
C ARG A 34 0.80 4.05 8.31
N LEU A 35 0.03 4.57 9.26
CA LEU A 35 -1.23 3.95 9.68
C LEU A 35 -2.24 3.84 8.53
N VAL A 36 -2.44 4.92 7.77
CA VAL A 36 -3.34 4.92 6.61
C VAL A 36 -2.89 3.90 5.56
N ALA A 37 -1.58 3.78 5.31
CA ALA A 37 -1.06 2.80 4.36
C ALA A 37 -1.35 1.35 4.77
N LEU A 38 -1.22 1.04 6.06
CA LEU A 38 -1.54 -0.30 6.59
C LEU A 38 -3.04 -0.60 6.44
N VAL A 39 -3.90 0.36 6.76
CA VAL A 39 -5.36 0.20 6.57
C VAL A 39 -5.71 -0.02 5.09
N ILE A 40 -5.10 0.74 4.18
CA ILE A 40 -5.30 0.55 2.73
C ILE A 40 -4.85 -0.85 2.31
N ALA A 41 -3.71 -1.33 2.80
CA ALA A 41 -3.20 -2.66 2.47
C ALA A 41 -4.12 -3.78 2.99
N ASP A 42 -4.65 -3.66 4.20
CA ASP A 42 -5.60 -4.62 4.78
C ASP A 42 -6.90 -4.67 3.98
N LEU A 43 -7.44 -3.50 3.61
CA LEU A 43 -8.63 -3.41 2.75
C LEU A 43 -8.37 -4.00 1.35
N ALA A 44 -7.18 -3.80 0.78
CA ALA A 44 -6.79 -4.36 -0.50
C ALA A 44 -6.60 -5.88 -0.46
N GLN A 45 -6.07 -6.42 0.64
CA GLN A 45 -5.93 -7.88 0.81
C GLN A 45 -7.29 -8.57 0.84
N ALA A 46 -8.30 -7.92 1.41
CA ALA A 46 -9.67 -8.43 1.41
C ALA A 46 -10.32 -8.40 0.00
N ALA A 47 -9.78 -7.64 -0.95
CA ALA A 47 -10.37 -7.37 -2.26
C ALA A 47 -9.87 -8.29 -3.41
N ASP A 48 -9.13 -9.35 -3.10
CA ASP A 48 -8.40 -10.23 -4.04
C ASP A 48 -7.29 -9.51 -4.85
N PRO A 49 -6.02 -9.93 -4.75
CA PRO A 49 -4.93 -9.31 -5.48
C PRO A 49 -5.01 -9.63 -6.98
N VAL A 50 -5.10 -8.61 -7.83
CA VAL A 50 -4.98 -8.74 -9.28
C VAL A 50 -3.51 -8.62 -9.66
N ASP A 51 -2.94 -9.65 -10.30
CA ASP A 51 -1.57 -9.67 -10.83
C ASP A 51 -0.46 -9.27 -9.83
N GLY A 52 -0.65 -9.64 -8.56
CA GLY A 52 0.32 -9.34 -7.49
C GLY A 52 0.33 -7.88 -7.03
N ALA A 53 -0.62 -7.07 -7.49
CA ALA A 53 -0.83 -5.71 -7.05
C ALA A 53 -2.02 -5.61 -6.08
N LEU A 54 -1.87 -4.74 -5.08
CA LEU A 54 -2.94 -4.45 -4.11
C LEU A 54 -3.78 -3.29 -4.65
N VAL A 55 -4.97 -3.63 -5.16
CA VAL A 55 -5.93 -2.67 -5.70
C VAL A 55 -7.06 -2.51 -4.70
N VAL A 56 -7.36 -1.28 -4.31
CA VAL A 56 -8.47 -1.00 -3.40
C VAL A 56 -9.16 0.29 -3.74
N GLU A 57 -10.48 0.23 -3.72
CA GLU A 57 -11.32 1.41 -3.79
C GLU A 57 -11.63 1.88 -2.37
N VAL A 58 -11.14 3.06 -1.98
CA VAL A 58 -11.38 3.57 -0.61
C VAL A 58 -11.58 5.09 -0.61
N SER A 59 -12.60 5.54 0.11
CA SER A 59 -12.89 6.96 0.27
C SER A 59 -12.12 7.54 1.47
N ALA A 60 -11.97 8.87 1.51
CA ALA A 60 -11.36 9.53 2.68
C ALA A 60 -12.20 9.37 3.96
N ASP A 61 -13.53 9.22 3.80
CA ASP A 61 -14.45 9.01 4.92
C ASP A 61 -14.31 7.59 5.49
N GLU A 62 -14.11 6.60 4.63
CA GLU A 62 -13.82 5.23 5.06
C GLU A 62 -12.45 5.14 5.76
N LEU A 63 -11.42 5.83 5.24
CA LEU A 63 -10.13 5.91 5.93
C LEU A 63 -10.24 6.56 7.31
N ALA A 64 -11.00 7.66 7.41
CA ALA A 64 -11.24 8.35 8.68
C ALA A 64 -11.95 7.42 9.68
N ARG A 65 -12.96 6.68 9.23
CA ARG A 65 -13.71 5.72 10.05
C ARG A 65 -12.82 4.58 10.55
N GLN A 66 -12.02 3.99 9.66
CA GLN A 66 -11.15 2.85 9.98
C GLN A 66 -9.98 3.22 10.90
N THR A 67 -9.48 4.45 10.77
CA THR A 67 -8.34 4.93 11.58
C THR A 67 -8.74 5.74 12.81
N GLY A 68 -10.02 6.08 12.95
CA GLY A 68 -10.54 6.92 14.03
C GLY A 68 -10.08 8.38 13.99
N MET A 69 -9.45 8.83 12.89
CA MET A 69 -8.92 10.18 12.77
C MET A 69 -9.89 11.13 12.04
N ALA A 70 -9.69 12.44 12.20
CA ALA A 70 -10.46 13.42 11.45
C ALA A 70 -10.24 13.24 9.93
N ARG A 71 -11.30 13.39 9.14
CA ARG A 71 -11.27 13.30 7.67
C ARG A 71 -10.15 14.10 7.01
N SER A 72 -9.90 15.31 7.49
CA SER A 72 -8.82 16.18 7.00
C SER A 72 -7.43 15.58 7.24
N THR A 73 -7.24 14.87 8.36
CA THR A 73 -5.99 14.17 8.70
C THR A 73 -5.80 12.95 7.80
N ALA A 74 -6.87 12.16 7.61
CA ALA A 74 -6.85 11.01 6.70
C ALA A 74 -6.53 11.45 5.26
N LEU A 75 -7.10 12.57 4.82
CA LEU A 75 -6.83 13.16 3.51
C LEU A 75 -5.36 13.59 3.36
N LYS A 76 -4.80 14.26 4.38
CA LYS A 76 -3.41 14.71 4.39
C LYS A 76 -2.44 13.52 4.35
N ALA A 77 -2.66 12.52 5.20
CA ALA A 77 -1.87 11.29 5.25
C ALA A 77 -1.91 10.52 3.92
N ARG A 78 -3.09 10.42 3.31
CA ARG A 78 -3.25 9.80 1.99
C ARG A 78 -2.51 10.55 0.88
N ASN A 79 -2.56 11.88 0.89
CA ASN A 79 -1.83 12.69 -0.07
C ASN A 79 -0.32 12.53 0.11
N GLU A 80 0.17 12.48 1.35
CA GLU A 80 1.58 12.19 1.66
C GLU A 80 2.04 10.85 1.07
N LEU A 81 1.21 9.79 1.22
CA LEU A 81 1.51 8.48 0.61
C LEU A 81 1.58 8.53 -0.91
N ARG A 82 0.67 9.28 -1.54
CA ARG A 82 0.67 9.48 -2.99
C ARG A 82 1.94 10.21 -3.44
N ASP A 83 2.28 11.29 -2.74
CA ASP A 83 3.43 12.14 -3.09
C ASP A 83 4.75 11.37 -2.87
N ALA A 84 4.79 10.46 -1.90
CA ALA A 84 5.90 9.52 -1.66
C ALA A 84 5.90 8.28 -2.59
N GLY A 85 4.92 8.15 -3.50
CA GLY A 85 4.86 7.06 -4.46
C GLY A 85 4.39 5.71 -3.91
N TYR A 86 3.84 5.67 -2.69
CA TYR A 86 3.23 4.46 -2.11
C TYR A 86 1.82 4.18 -2.65
N LEU A 87 1.15 5.24 -3.13
CA LEU A 87 -0.16 5.13 -3.77
C LEU A 87 -0.12 5.73 -5.17
N ARG A 88 -0.55 4.95 -6.16
CA ARG A 88 -0.91 5.47 -7.48
C ARG A 88 -2.42 5.48 -7.65
N TRP A 89 -2.92 6.60 -8.12
CA TRP A 89 -4.32 6.71 -8.51
C TRP A 89 -4.52 6.08 -9.88
N GLN A 90 -5.39 5.07 -9.96
CA GLN A 90 -5.99 4.63 -11.21
C GLN A 90 -7.44 5.10 -11.23
N ALA A 91 -7.76 6.20 -11.92
CA ALA A 91 -9.15 6.52 -12.20
C ALA A 91 -9.59 5.83 -13.50
N PRO A 92 -10.77 5.20 -13.57
CA PRO A 92 -11.43 5.03 -14.86
C PRO A 92 -11.73 6.44 -15.39
N ALA A 93 -11.39 6.69 -16.66
CA ALA A 93 -11.40 8.03 -17.26
C ALA A 93 -12.74 8.79 -17.14
N ALA A 94 -13.84 8.09 -16.83
CA ALA A 94 -15.19 8.63 -16.69
C ALA A 94 -15.53 9.20 -15.30
N GLU A 95 -14.81 8.88 -14.22
CA GLU A 95 -15.23 9.22 -12.84
C GLU A 95 -14.39 10.30 -12.16
N ARG A 96 -13.62 11.08 -12.93
CA ARG A 96 -12.78 12.17 -12.41
C ARG A 96 -13.55 13.26 -11.62
N TRP A 97 -14.89 13.33 -11.76
CA TRP A 97 -15.68 14.49 -11.33
C TRP A 97 -16.69 14.24 -10.20
N GLN A 98 -16.85 13.01 -9.69
CA GLN A 98 -17.91 12.73 -8.71
C GLN A 98 -17.46 12.55 -7.26
N GLY A 99 -16.15 12.55 -6.99
CA GLY A 99 -15.62 12.55 -5.62
C GLY A 99 -16.04 11.34 -4.77
N ARG A 100 -16.55 10.27 -5.37
CA ARG A 100 -17.23 9.19 -4.64
C ARG A 100 -16.33 8.02 -4.27
N SER A 101 -15.34 7.70 -5.08
CA SER A 101 -14.35 6.69 -4.70
C SER A 101 -13.10 6.86 -5.56
N CYS A 102 -11.95 6.42 -5.06
CA CYS A 102 -10.74 6.36 -5.88
C CYS A 102 -10.17 4.95 -5.77
N ILE A 103 -9.87 4.34 -6.92
CA ILE A 103 -9.11 3.11 -6.97
C ILE A 103 -7.63 3.48 -6.77
N TYR A 104 -7.07 2.95 -5.70
CA TYR A 104 -5.66 3.05 -5.37
C TYR A 104 -4.97 1.75 -5.73
N LEU A 105 -3.86 1.89 -6.44
CA LEU A 105 -2.85 0.86 -6.59
C LEU A 105 -1.80 1.11 -5.50
N CYS A 106 -1.64 0.17 -4.58
CA CYS A 106 -0.52 0.23 -3.63
C CYS A 106 0.74 -0.14 -4.38
N THR A 107 1.68 0.78 -4.45
CA THR A 107 2.96 0.61 -5.12
C THR A 107 4.08 0.66 -4.10
N MET A 108 5.14 -0.11 -4.31
CA MET A 108 6.40 0.22 -3.64
C MET A 108 7.05 1.35 -4.42
N PRO A 109 7.53 2.43 -3.79
CA PRO A 109 8.40 3.36 -4.48
C PRO A 109 9.61 2.55 -4.94
N THR A 110 9.72 2.35 -6.25
CA THR A 110 11.02 2.01 -6.84
C THR A 110 11.92 3.16 -6.43
N ALA A 111 13.00 2.87 -5.68
CA ALA A 111 14.06 3.83 -5.50
C ALA A 111 14.32 4.41 -6.89
N VAL A 112 14.07 5.71 -7.05
CA VAL A 112 14.39 6.41 -8.28
C VAL A 112 15.81 5.99 -8.60
N ASP A 113 15.96 5.28 -9.72
CA ASP A 113 17.28 4.94 -10.23
C ASP A 113 18.07 6.23 -10.20
N GLY A 114 19.11 6.24 -9.37
CA GLY A 114 20.09 7.29 -9.39
C GLY A 114 20.56 7.39 -10.83
N GLU A 115 20.21 8.52 -11.43
CA GLU A 115 20.81 9.08 -12.64
C GLU A 115 22.25 8.58 -12.76
N THR A 116 22.46 7.54 -13.57
CA THR A 116 23.79 7.24 -14.09
C THR A 116 23.72 7.60 -15.56
N SER A 117 23.67 8.91 -15.79
CA SER A 117 24.18 9.47 -17.03
C SER A 117 25.66 9.14 -17.09
N SER A 118 26.06 8.29 -18.04
CA SER A 118 27.43 8.17 -18.56
C SER A 118 27.38 7.63 -19.97
#